data_AF-A0A345GSD7-F1
#
_entry.id   AF-A0A345GSD7-F1
#
_cell.length_a   1.000
_cell.length_b   1.000
_cell.length_c   1.000
_cell.angle_alpha   90.00
_cell.angle_beta   90.00
_cell.angle_gamma   90.00
#
_symmetry.space_group_name_H-M   'P 1'
#
loop_
_entity.id
_entity.type
_entity.pdbx_description
1 polymer ?
#
loop_
_entity_poly.entity_id
_entity_poly.type
_entity_poly.pdbx_seq_one_letter_code
_entity_poly.pdbx_strand_id
1 'polypeptide(L)' 'WPFEQHVTLMLLDQDSGQRHLSDSFRPDPTSSSFKRPTTEMNIASGCPLFVSHAVLETRTYIVDDTLFIKVDVSTEGLVP' A
#
# COMPACT_ATOMS: atom_id res chain seq x y z
N TRP A 1 16.21 -5.06 -9.92
CA TRP A 1 16.71 -3.84 -9.26
C TRP A 1 16.95 -2.79 -10.34
N PRO A 2 16.38 -1.58 -10.22
CA PRO A 2 15.49 -1.18 -9.12
C PRO A 2 14.24 -2.08 -9.04
N PHE A 3 13.53 -2.02 -7.92
CA PHE A 3 12.24 -2.69 -7.77
C PHE A 3 11.23 -1.93 -8.64
N GLU A 4 10.54 -2.64 -9.53
CA GLU A 4 9.69 -2.03 -10.58
C GLU A 4 8.24 -2.57 -10.56
N GLN A 5 7.93 -3.44 -9.61
CA GLN A 5 6.63 -4.09 -9.55
C GLN A 5 5.54 -3.09 -9.14
N HIS A 6 4.38 -3.18 -9.78
CA HIS A 6 3.20 -2.42 -9.39
C HIS A 6 2.79 -2.75 -7.95
N VAL A 7 2.59 -1.73 -7.13
CA VAL A 7 2.19 -1.86 -5.72
C VAL A 7 0.84 -1.20 -5.53
N THR A 8 -0.07 -1.92 -4.87
CA THR A 8 -1.38 -1.42 -4.45
C THR A 8 -1.48 -1.48 -2.93
N LEU A 9 -1.74 -0.35 -2.29
CA LEU A 9 -2.08 -0.26 -0.87
C LEU A 9 -3.59 -0.15 -0.72
N MET A 10 -4.14 -0.85 0.25
CA MET A 10 -5.58 -0.88 0.50
C MET A 10 -5.91 -0.74 1.99
N LEU A 11 -6.93 0.06 2.30
CA LEU A 11 -7.65 0.04 3.56
C LEU A 11 -8.90 -0.82 3.37
N LEU A 12 -9.02 -1.89 4.15
CA LEU A 12 -10.11 -2.85 4.00
C LEU A 12 -11.38 -2.35 4.70
N ASP A 13 -12.45 -2.23 3.91
CA ASP A 13 -13.84 -2.20 4.39
C ASP A 13 -14.18 -3.48 5.17
N GLN A 14 -14.57 -3.32 6.43
CA GLN A 14 -14.92 -4.38 7.37
C GLN A 14 -16.44 -4.58 7.51
N ASP A 15 -17.26 -3.79 6.82
CA ASP A 15 -18.72 -3.91 6.83
C ASP A 15 -19.20 -4.90 5.76
N SER A 16 -19.17 -4.51 4.49
CA SER A 16 -19.59 -5.41 3.39
C SER A 16 -18.42 -6.03 2.64
N GLY A 17 -17.20 -5.55 2.86
CA GLY A 17 -16.01 -5.94 2.13
C GLY A 17 -16.01 -5.51 0.66
N GLN A 18 -16.90 -4.59 0.27
CA GLN A 18 -17.05 -4.15 -1.14
C GLN A 18 -16.47 -2.76 -1.39
N ARG A 19 -16.17 -1.99 -0.33
CA ARG A 19 -15.75 -0.59 -0.42
C ARG A 19 -14.33 -0.39 0.07
N HIS A 20 -13.43 -1.32 -0.20
CA HIS A 20 -12.01 -1.11 0.10
C HIS A 20 -11.51 0.17 -0.58
N LEU A 21 -10.79 1.01 0.17
CA LEU A 21 -10.10 2.16 -0.41
C LEU A 21 -8.73 1.70 -0.87
N SER A 22 -8.33 2.09 -2.08
CA SER A 22 -7.06 1.68 -2.64
C SER A 22 -6.36 2.83 -3.34
N ASP A 23 -5.04 2.80 -3.29
CA ASP A 23 -4.17 3.66 -4.08
C ASP A 23 -3.00 2.81 -4.57
N SER A 24 -2.57 3.06 -5.79
CA SER A 24 -1.55 2.24 -6.46
C SER A 24 -0.50 3.10 -7.10
N PHE A 25 0.73 2.61 -7.10
CA PHE A 25 1.84 3.29 -7.75
C PHE A 25 2.75 2.30 -8.49
N ARG A 26 3.43 2.83 -9.50
CA ARG A 26 4.58 2.19 -10.11
C ARG A 26 5.85 2.81 -9.51
N PRO A 27 6.77 2.01 -8.97
CA PRO A 27 8.04 2.50 -8.45
C PRO A 27 8.79 3.39 -9.45
N ASP A 28 9.26 4.56 -9.00
CA ASP A 28 10.17 5.40 -9.79
C ASP A 28 11.59 4.82 -9.74
N PRO A 29 12.18 4.39 -10.88
CA PRO A 29 13.52 3.81 -10.92
C PRO A 29 14.63 4.74 -10.37
N THR A 30 14.40 6.05 -10.36
CA THR A 30 15.36 7.05 -9.88
C THR A 30 15.32 7.22 -8.36
N SER A 31 14.21 6.89 -7.71
CA SER A 31 14.02 7.01 -6.26
C SER A 31 14.91 6.05 -5.49
N SER A 32 15.50 6.53 -4.39
CA SER A 32 16.31 5.70 -3.48
C SER A 32 15.50 4.61 -2.78
N SER A 33 14.18 4.79 -2.62
CA SER A 33 13.27 3.81 -2.02
C SER A 33 13.26 2.46 -2.73
N PHE A 34 13.54 2.43 -4.03
CA PHE A 34 13.40 1.24 -4.87
C PHE A 34 14.74 0.72 -5.39
N LYS A 35 15.87 1.26 -4.92
CA LYS A 35 17.20 0.74 -5.25
C LYS A 35 17.51 -0.51 -4.44
N ARG A 36 18.55 -1.24 -4.85
CA ARG A 36 19.03 -2.42 -4.12
C ARG A 36 19.35 -2.04 -2.66
N PRO A 37 18.76 -2.72 -1.65
CA PRO A 37 18.99 -2.43 -0.25
C PRO A 37 20.47 -2.55 0.12
N THR A 38 20.93 -1.59 0.91
CA THR A 38 22.27 -1.58 1.53
C THR A 38 22.21 -1.69 3.05
N THR A 39 21.00 -1.68 3.61
CA THR A 39 20.64 -1.80 5.02
C THR A 39 19.42 -2.73 5.15
N GLU A 40 18.92 -2.94 6.36
CA GLU A 40 17.71 -3.74 6.63
C GLU A 40 16.46 -3.22 5.88
N MET A 41 16.34 -1.90 5.68
CA MET A 41 15.17 -1.28 5.03
C MET A 41 15.57 -0.06 4.20
N ASN A 42 14.96 0.07 3.02
CA ASN A 42 15.02 1.29 2.22
C ASN A 42 14.10 2.39 2.81
N ILE A 43 14.24 3.62 2.30
CA ILE A 43 13.33 4.73 2.63
C ILE A 43 11.91 4.36 2.19
N ALA A 44 10.94 4.48 3.09
CA ALA A 44 9.55 4.19 2.80
C ALA A 44 8.98 5.07 1.67
N SER A 45 8.15 4.47 0.82
CA SER A 45 7.41 5.16 -0.24
C SER A 45 5.95 4.70 -0.19
N GLY A 46 5.02 5.61 -0.48
CA GLY A 46 3.59 5.38 -0.37
C GLY A 46 2.79 6.63 -0.64
N CYS A 47 1.60 6.72 -0.07
CA CYS A 47 0.62 7.78 -0.34
C CYS A 47 0.39 8.61 0.93
N PRO A 48 1.06 9.78 1.10
CA PRO A 48 0.96 10.57 2.34
C PRO A 48 -0.47 11.04 2.68
N LEU A 49 -1.35 11.13 1.68
CA LEU A 49 -2.75 11.54 1.81
C LEU A 49 -3.69 10.39 1.41
N PHE A 50 -3.43 9.19 1.92
CA PHE A 50 -4.13 7.97 1.52
C PHE A 50 -5.63 7.98 1.80
N VAL A 51 -6.03 8.37 3.02
CA VAL A 51 -7.45 8.47 3.43
C VAL A 51 -7.60 9.64 4.41
N SER A 52 -8.71 10.37 4.31
CA SER A 52 -9.00 11.41 5.30
C SER A 52 -9.44 10.79 6.62
N HIS A 53 -9.10 11.43 7.73
CA HIS A 53 -9.49 10.91 9.05
C HIS A 53 -11.02 10.83 9.20
N ALA A 54 -11.75 11.80 8.66
CA ALA A 54 -13.22 11.80 8.67
C ALA A 54 -13.84 10.56 7.97
N VAL A 55 -13.21 10.05 6.92
CA VAL A 55 -13.65 8.81 6.25
C VAL A 55 -13.22 7.58 7.05
N LEU A 56 -11.99 7.57 7.57
CA LEU A 56 -11.44 6.48 8.36
C LEU A 56 -12.24 6.22 9.65
N GLU A 57 -12.67 7.28 10.33
CA GLU A 57 -13.42 7.23 11.60
C GLU A 57 -14.90 6.79 11.42
N THR A 58 -15.34 6.50 10.20
CA THR A 58 -16.64 5.85 9.99
C THR A 58 -16.60 4.39 10.48
N ARG A 59 -17.77 3.83 10.83
CA ARG A 59 -17.91 2.42 11.28
C ARG A 59 -17.59 1.37 10.20
N THR A 60 -17.05 1.78 9.07
CA THR A 60 -16.73 0.93 7.90
C THR A 60 -15.31 0.37 7.99
N TYR A 61 -14.34 1.18 8.42
CA TYR A 61 -12.92 0.85 8.32
C TYR A 61 -12.25 0.60 9.67
N ILE A 62 -12.85 1.09 10.76
CA ILE A 62 -12.44 0.77 12.13
C ILE A 62 -13.60 0.04 12.81
N VAL A 63 -13.35 -1.20 13.22
CA VAL A 63 -14.28 -2.06 13.96
C VAL A 63 -13.50 -2.61 15.15
N ASP A 64 -14.07 -2.54 16.35
CA ASP A 64 -13.42 -2.97 17.60
C ASP A 64 -11.99 -2.40 17.75
N ASP A 65 -11.84 -1.10 17.50
CA ASP A 65 -10.57 -0.36 17.57
C ASP A 65 -9.45 -0.94 16.67
N THR A 66 -9.85 -1.66 15.62
CA THR A 66 -8.93 -2.37 14.73
C THR A 66 -9.21 -1.98 13.28
N LEU A 67 -8.14 -1.81 12.49
CA LEU A 67 -8.18 -1.64 11.04
C LEU A 67 -7.32 -2.69 10.35
N PHE A 68 -7.59 -2.94 9.07
CA PHE A 68 -6.80 -3.84 8.25
C PHE A 68 -6.24 -3.11 7.02
N ILE A 69 -4.93 -3.21 6.82
CA ILE A 69 -4.23 -2.76 5.62
C ILE A 69 -3.80 -3.97 4.82
N LYS A 70 -4.02 -3.93 3.51
CA LYS A 70 -3.52 -4.94 2.56
C LYS A 70 -2.58 -4.28 1.57
N VAL A 71 -1.45 -4.95 1.29
CA VAL A 71 -0.50 -4.53 0.27
C VAL A 71 -0.39 -5.66 -0.74
N ASP A 72 -0.74 -5.36 -2.00
CA ASP A 72 -0.56 -6.28 -3.12
C ASP A 72 0.61 -5.81 -3.97
N VAL A 73 1.59 -6.69 -4.17
CA VAL A 73 2.73 -6.46 -5.06
C VAL A 73 2.59 -7.40 -6.26
N SER A 74 2.51 -6.84 -7.46
CA SER A 74 2.43 -7.65 -8.68
C SER A 74 3.71 -8.47 -8.86
N THR A 75 3.57 -9.76 -9.16
CA THR A 75 4.68 -10.63 -9.57
C THR A 75 4.76 -10.80 -11.08
N GLU A 76 3.96 -10.06 -11.84
CA GLU A 76 3.97 -10.09 -13.29
C GLU A 76 5.38 -9.78 -13.83
N GLY A 77 5.83 -10.59 -14.79
CA GLY A 77 7.15 -10.46 -15.39
C GLY A 77 8.32 -10.97 -14.55
N LEU A 78 8.11 -11.44 -13.32
CA LEU A 78 9.14 -12.11 -12.54
C LEU A 78 9.24 -13.58 -12.95
N VAL A 79 10.46 -14.02 -13.25
CA VAL A 79 10.77 -15.43 -13.47
C VAL A 79 11.02 -16.09 -12.10
N PRO A 80 10.48 -17.30 -11.83
CA PRO A 80 10.71 -18.03 -10.58
C PRO A 80 12.19 -18.31 -10.26
#